data_AF-A0A536TIS5-F1
#
_entry.id   AF-A0A536TIS5-F1
#
_cell.length_a   1.000
_cell.length_b   1.000
_cell.length_c   1.000
_cell.angle_alpha   90.00
_cell.angle_beta   90.00
_cell.angle_gamma   90.00
#
_symmetry.space_group_name_H-M   'P 1'
#
loop_
_entity.id
_entity.type
_entity.pdbx_description
1 polymer ?
#
loop_
_entity_poly.entity_id
_entity_poly.type
_entity_poly.pdbx_seq_one_letter_code
_entity_poly.pdbx_strand_id
1 'polypeptide(L)'
;MRSLPWAAGVVVLLGLVVTVTGGWYVISWHEMAQPPQGVERVQYDTAWAFVFGGMALAAHALRWRVVGSACAVVPILLGVLRLFAYGLPGVIDVHPMMGNPWLPYGTGNYNDMSVLTALVFVPLGCALAAFEPKAKSATRSVLITLLAAIALALASLLLVAAWTGGSAASQWLFLTGGERLGALLSLLLAGGVLALILLRSEDEQRAIRRWTPGIVWFAAFVCTLVLWRAISVQQAHYIDSGTFLVATDVKNRIERTLGARIRQLERLAERSQIYEMTQERWERDAATLLAEPPEFQGVGWADENLTVRWAVP
;
A
#
# COMPACT_ATOMS: atom_id res chain seq x y z
N MET A 1 19.18 41.19 -8.14
CA MET A 1 18.56 41.07 -9.49
C MET A 1 17.05 41.04 -9.33
N ARG A 2 16.30 41.83 -10.12
CA ARG A 2 14.82 41.84 -10.09
C ARG A 2 14.32 40.43 -10.46
N SER A 3 13.72 39.70 -9.53
CA SER A 3 13.03 38.44 -9.83
C SER A 3 11.98 38.76 -10.90
N LEU A 4 12.17 38.29 -12.13
CA LEU A 4 11.27 38.63 -13.21
C LEU A 4 9.85 38.11 -12.87
N PRO A 5 8.81 38.94 -13.06
CA PRO A 5 7.43 38.58 -12.72
C PRO A 5 6.93 37.32 -13.43
N TRP A 6 7.53 36.92 -14.56
CA TRP A 6 7.18 35.69 -15.29
C TRP A 6 7.45 34.42 -14.47
N ALA A 7 8.52 34.37 -13.67
CA ALA A 7 8.89 33.16 -12.94
C ALA A 7 7.88 32.88 -11.81
N ALA A 8 7.39 33.92 -11.14
CA ALA A 8 6.28 33.79 -10.20
C ALA A 8 4.98 33.39 -10.91
N GLY A 9 4.72 33.94 -12.10
CA GLY A 9 3.58 33.57 -12.93
C GLY A 9 3.56 32.08 -13.33
N VAL A 10 4.72 31.50 -13.67
CA VAL A 10 4.84 30.07 -13.98
C VAL A 10 4.50 29.21 -12.76
N VAL A 11 4.97 29.59 -11.56
CA VAL A 11 4.64 28.84 -10.34
C VAL A 11 3.14 28.94 -10.00
N VAL A 12 2.53 30.11 -10.18
CA VAL A 12 1.08 30.27 -10.02
C VAL A 12 0.34 29.34 -10.97
N LEU A 13 0.71 29.34 -12.25
CA LEU A 13 0.09 28.48 -13.26
C LEU A 13 0.27 27.00 -12.90
N LEU A 14 1.44 26.59 -12.43
CA LEU A 14 1.70 25.23 -11.98
C LEU A 14 0.78 24.85 -10.80
N GLY A 15 0.69 25.71 -9.78
CA GLY A 15 -0.20 25.49 -8.63
C GLY A 15 -1.67 25.39 -9.04
N LEU A 16 -2.11 26.23 -9.96
CA LEU A 16 -3.47 26.19 -10.51
C LEU A 16 -3.73 24.91 -11.31
N VAL A 17 -2.80 24.46 -12.15
CA VAL A 17 -2.91 23.19 -12.88
C VAL A 17 -3.09 22.03 -11.90
N VAL A 18 -2.24 21.94 -10.88
CA VAL A 18 -2.35 20.87 -9.86
C VAL A 18 -3.69 20.95 -9.12
N THR A 19 -4.15 22.16 -8.78
CA THR A 19 -5.44 22.39 -8.09
C THR A 19 -6.62 21.94 -8.95
N VAL A 20 -6.66 22.37 -10.21
CA VAL A 20 -7.74 22.05 -11.15
C VAL A 20 -7.76 20.56 -11.46
N THR A 21 -6.60 19.94 -11.68
CA THR A 21 -6.52 18.49 -11.91
C THR A 21 -6.99 17.71 -10.67
N GLY A 22 -6.56 18.09 -9.46
CA GLY A 22 -7.04 17.49 -8.21
C GLY A 22 -8.55 17.65 -8.06
N GLY A 23 -9.09 18.85 -8.31
CA GLY A 23 -10.51 19.14 -8.23
C GLY A 23 -11.34 18.35 -9.23
N TRP A 24 -10.84 18.18 -10.45
CA TRP A 24 -11.46 17.30 -11.45
C TRP A 24 -11.58 15.86 -10.94
N TYR A 25 -10.55 15.33 -10.28
CA TYR A 25 -10.62 13.99 -9.69
C TYR A 25 -11.62 13.91 -8.54
N VAL A 26 -11.69 14.92 -7.66
CA VAL A 26 -12.73 14.99 -6.61
C VAL A 26 -14.13 14.97 -7.24
N ILE A 27 -14.36 15.75 -8.30
CA ILE A 27 -15.64 15.79 -9.03
C ILE A 27 -15.94 14.44 -9.69
N SER A 28 -14.94 13.76 -10.26
CA SER A 28 -15.14 12.46 -10.89
C SER A 28 -15.55 11.35 -9.91
N TRP A 29 -15.14 11.45 -8.65
CA TRP A 29 -15.60 10.56 -7.59
C TRP A 29 -17.07 10.78 -7.19
N HIS A 30 -17.66 11.92 -7.54
CA HIS A 30 -19.10 12.21 -7.34
C HIS A 30 -19.94 11.92 -8.59
N GLU A 31 -19.40 11.16 -9.55
CA GLU A 31 -20.06 10.80 -10.83
C GLU A 31 -20.46 11.98 -11.73
N MET A 32 -20.03 13.19 -11.39
CA MET A 32 -20.30 14.39 -12.17
C MET A 32 -19.37 14.53 -13.39
N ALA A 33 -18.27 13.78 -13.44
CA ALA A 33 -17.34 13.73 -14.56
C ALA A 33 -16.74 12.32 -14.70
N GLN A 34 -16.73 11.76 -15.91
CA GLN A 34 -16.05 10.47 -16.12
C GLN A 34 -14.55 10.68 -16.37
N PRO A 35 -13.67 9.89 -15.75
CA PRO A 35 -12.26 9.90 -16.12
C PRO A 35 -12.09 9.44 -17.58
N PRO A 36 -11.04 9.91 -18.28
CA PRO A 36 -10.71 9.42 -19.61
C PRO A 36 -10.57 7.88 -19.63
N GLN A 37 -11.00 7.25 -20.72
CA GLN A 37 -10.89 5.80 -20.87
C GLN A 37 -9.42 5.36 -20.77
N GLY A 38 -9.16 4.32 -19.96
CA GLY A 38 -7.82 3.76 -19.74
C GLY A 38 -6.97 4.52 -18.70
N VAL A 39 -7.50 5.56 -18.05
CA VAL A 39 -6.82 6.28 -16.96
C VAL A 39 -7.45 5.90 -15.63
N GLU A 40 -6.64 5.31 -14.74
CA GLU A 40 -7.06 5.04 -13.36
C GLU A 40 -7.33 6.36 -12.61
N ARG A 41 -8.42 6.39 -11.84
CA ARG A 41 -8.78 7.55 -11.02
C ARG A 41 -7.74 7.73 -9.91
N VAL A 42 -7.27 8.96 -9.72
CA VAL A 42 -6.48 9.32 -8.52
C VAL A 42 -7.33 9.08 -7.28
N GLN A 43 -6.73 8.55 -6.21
CA GLN A 43 -7.44 8.24 -4.98
C GLN A 43 -8.08 9.50 -4.37
N TYR A 44 -9.24 9.34 -3.72
CA TYR A 44 -10.06 10.46 -3.28
C TYR A 44 -9.31 11.40 -2.31
N ASP A 45 -8.68 10.84 -1.28
CA ASP A 45 -7.91 11.61 -0.29
C ASP A 45 -6.68 12.28 -0.93
N THR A 46 -6.01 11.58 -1.86
CA THR A 46 -4.90 12.11 -2.67
C THR A 46 -5.33 13.30 -3.53
N ALA A 47 -6.53 13.25 -4.11
CA ALA A 47 -7.08 14.33 -4.93
C ALA A 47 -7.29 15.61 -4.11
N TRP A 48 -7.85 15.49 -2.89
CA TRP A 48 -7.96 16.61 -1.96
C TRP A 48 -6.60 17.16 -1.53
N ALA A 49 -5.62 16.28 -1.26
CA ALA A 49 -4.26 16.71 -0.97
C ALA A 49 -3.64 17.53 -2.12
N PHE A 50 -3.92 17.19 -3.39
CA PHE A 50 -3.50 18.00 -4.53
C PHE A 50 -4.25 19.33 -4.67
N VAL A 51 -5.56 19.36 -4.42
CA VAL A 51 -6.34 20.61 -4.42
C VAL A 51 -5.73 21.61 -3.45
N PHE A 52 -5.56 21.19 -2.20
CA PHE A 52 -5.04 22.07 -1.15
C PHE A 52 -3.54 22.35 -1.31
N GLY A 53 -2.75 21.38 -1.74
CA GLY A 53 -1.32 21.55 -2.02
C GLY A 53 -1.06 22.52 -3.19
N GLY A 54 -1.81 22.38 -4.28
CA GLY A 54 -1.74 23.28 -5.44
C GLY A 54 -2.19 24.70 -5.10
N MET A 55 -3.27 24.83 -4.32
CA MET A 55 -3.78 26.11 -3.84
C MET A 55 -2.76 26.78 -2.90
N ALA A 56 -2.11 26.00 -2.03
CA ALA A 56 -1.04 26.49 -1.18
C ALA A 56 0.12 27.06 -2.00
N LEU A 57 0.58 26.31 -3.01
CA LEU A 57 1.66 26.74 -3.90
C LEU A 57 1.32 28.04 -4.64
N ALA A 58 0.12 28.11 -5.24
CA ALA A 58 -0.36 29.30 -5.96
C ALA A 58 -0.50 30.51 -5.01
N ALA A 59 -1.04 30.31 -3.81
CA ALA A 59 -1.19 31.35 -2.80
C ALA A 59 0.17 31.88 -2.33
N HIS A 60 1.17 31.01 -2.11
CA HIS A 60 2.53 31.44 -1.78
C HIS A 60 3.19 32.25 -2.91
N ALA A 61 2.96 31.87 -4.17
CA ALA A 61 3.44 32.62 -5.33
C ALA A 61 2.76 33.99 -5.48
N LEU A 62 1.47 34.10 -5.15
CA LEU A 62 0.69 35.36 -5.07
C LEU A 62 0.94 36.18 -3.79
N ARG A 63 1.80 35.70 -2.88
CA ARG A 63 2.10 36.29 -1.57
C ARG A 63 0.94 36.25 -0.56
N TRP A 64 -0.10 35.46 -0.81
CA TRP A 64 -1.22 35.19 0.11
C TRP A 64 -0.84 34.11 1.13
N ARG A 65 0.04 34.48 2.07
CA ARG A 65 0.75 33.53 2.94
C ARG A 65 -0.13 32.80 3.94
N VAL A 66 -1.07 33.51 4.57
CA VAL A 66 -1.98 32.90 5.56
C VAL A 66 -2.83 31.82 4.90
N VAL A 67 -3.35 32.11 3.71
CA VAL A 67 -4.10 31.15 2.89
C VAL A 67 -3.20 30.00 2.47
N GLY A 68 -1.98 30.30 2.00
CA GLY A 68 -1.01 29.27 1.60
C GLY A 68 -0.68 28.29 2.72
N SER A 69 -0.33 28.80 3.89
CA SER A 69 0.00 27.99 5.06
C SER A 69 -1.22 27.23 5.60
N ALA A 70 -2.41 27.84 5.61
CA ALA A 70 -3.65 27.17 6.02
C ALA A 70 -4.00 26.01 5.07
N CYS A 71 -3.91 26.22 3.76
CA CYS A 71 -4.12 25.17 2.77
C CYS A 71 -3.08 24.04 2.90
N ALA A 72 -1.83 24.35 3.25
CA ALA A 72 -0.78 23.35 3.43
C ALA A 72 -1.02 22.40 4.63
N VAL A 73 -1.88 22.76 5.59
CA VAL A 73 -2.20 21.89 6.74
C VAL A 73 -2.95 20.63 6.29
N VAL A 74 -3.84 20.75 5.29
CA VAL A 74 -4.66 19.62 4.83
C VAL A 74 -3.83 18.44 4.30
N PRO A 75 -2.89 18.59 3.35
CA PRO A 75 -2.07 17.48 2.89
C PRO A 75 -1.18 16.90 4.01
N ILE A 76 -0.75 17.70 4.99
CA ILE A 76 -0.02 17.19 6.16
C ILE A 76 -0.92 16.27 6.99
N LEU A 77 -2.13 16.72 7.32
CA LEU A 77 -3.08 15.96 8.13
C LEU A 77 -3.48 14.65 7.43
N LEU A 78 -3.79 14.70 6.13
CA LEU A 78 -4.12 13.50 5.36
C LEU A 78 -2.94 12.52 5.32
N GLY A 79 -1.72 13.01 5.08
CA GLY A 79 -0.51 12.20 5.08
C GLY A 79 -0.25 11.54 6.43
N VAL A 80 -0.29 12.31 7.52
CA VAL A 80 -0.06 11.81 8.87
C VAL A 80 -1.14 10.81 9.28
N LEU A 81 -2.41 11.11 9.01
CA LEU A 81 -3.52 10.22 9.32
C LEU A 81 -3.37 8.88 8.59
N ARG A 82 -2.93 8.88 7.32
CA ARG A 82 -2.65 7.65 6.58
C ARG A 82 -1.49 6.85 7.17
N LEU A 83 -0.42 7.51 7.62
CA LEU A 83 0.69 6.82 8.29
C LEU A 83 0.26 6.21 9.62
N PHE A 84 -0.62 6.88 10.38
CA PHE A 84 -1.22 6.32 11.60
C PHE A 84 -2.13 5.13 11.31
N ALA A 85 -3.00 5.23 10.31
CA ALA A 85 -3.87 4.13 9.89
C ALA A 85 -3.07 2.90 9.45
N TYR A 86 -1.92 3.11 8.80
CA TYR A 86 -0.99 2.02 8.45
C TYR A 86 -0.31 1.40 9.68
N GLY A 87 0.07 2.20 10.68
CA GLY A 87 0.77 1.71 11.88
C GLY A 87 -0.14 1.01 12.91
N LEU A 88 -1.44 1.32 12.91
CA LEU A 88 -2.41 0.81 13.88
C LEU A 88 -3.66 0.28 13.14
N PRO A 89 -3.56 -0.88 12.46
CA PRO A 89 -4.70 -1.47 11.79
C PRO A 89 -5.84 -1.74 12.80
N GLY A 90 -7.06 -1.26 12.49
CA GLY A 90 -8.26 -1.45 13.30
C GLY A 90 -8.68 -0.28 14.21
N VAL A 91 -7.85 0.77 14.37
CA VAL A 91 -8.22 1.97 15.16
C VAL A 91 -8.93 3.02 14.29
N ILE A 92 -8.52 3.12 13.02
CA ILE A 92 -9.09 4.06 12.04
C ILE A 92 -9.57 3.23 10.85
N ASP A 93 -10.87 2.96 10.79
CA ASP A 93 -11.50 2.15 9.75
C ASP A 93 -12.22 2.99 8.68
N VAL A 94 -11.95 4.30 8.67
CA VAL A 94 -12.61 5.27 7.80
C VAL A 94 -11.90 5.31 6.45
N HIS A 95 -12.48 4.61 5.47
CA HIS A 95 -12.02 4.54 4.08
C HIS A 95 -13.15 5.07 3.17
N PRO A 96 -13.06 6.27 2.56
CA PRO A 96 -11.95 7.24 2.54
C PRO A 96 -11.92 8.16 3.78
N MET A 97 -10.75 8.75 4.08
CA MET A 97 -10.58 9.58 5.28
C MET A 97 -11.44 10.85 5.26
N MET A 98 -11.63 11.44 4.08
CA MET A 98 -12.65 12.48 3.85
C MET A 98 -14.00 11.87 3.43
N GLY A 99 -14.49 10.88 4.19
CA GLY A 99 -15.80 10.27 3.95
C GLY A 99 -16.94 11.27 4.12
N ASN A 100 -17.76 11.43 3.09
CA ASN A 100 -18.97 12.26 3.12
C ASN A 100 -20.19 11.36 2.83
N PRO A 101 -21.33 11.47 3.53
CA PRO A 101 -22.54 10.69 3.25
C PRO A 101 -23.10 10.74 1.82
N TRP A 102 -22.58 11.66 1.00
CA TRP A 102 -23.03 11.96 -0.36
C TRP A 102 -22.15 11.26 -1.42
N LEU A 103 -21.17 10.48 -0.97
CA LEU A 103 -20.32 9.68 -1.82
C LEU A 103 -21.14 8.51 -2.42
N PRO A 104 -21.11 8.31 -3.75
CA PRO A 104 -21.99 7.35 -4.43
C PRO A 104 -21.62 5.89 -4.17
N TYR A 105 -20.41 5.61 -3.70
CA TYR A 105 -19.95 4.26 -3.40
C TYR A 105 -19.97 3.99 -1.89
N GLY A 106 -20.19 2.73 -1.51
CA GLY A 106 -20.12 2.31 -0.11
C GLY A 106 -18.69 2.35 0.46
N THR A 107 -18.58 2.31 1.79
CA THR A 107 -17.30 2.16 2.49
C THR A 107 -16.55 0.92 1.97
N GLY A 108 -15.29 1.09 1.55
CA GLY A 108 -14.47 0.02 0.97
C GLY A 108 -14.43 -0.05 -0.56
N ASN A 109 -15.28 0.70 -1.27
CA ASN A 109 -15.19 0.83 -2.74
C ASN A 109 -14.30 2.01 -3.19
N TYR A 110 -13.70 2.73 -2.24
CA TYR A 110 -12.73 3.79 -2.50
C TYR A 110 -11.32 3.25 -2.35
N ASN A 111 -10.44 3.59 -3.29
CA ASN A 111 -9.02 3.31 -3.15
C ASN A 111 -8.42 4.27 -2.13
N ASP A 112 -7.69 3.73 -1.17
CA ASP A 112 -6.99 4.53 -0.17
C ASP A 112 -5.77 5.25 -0.75
N MET A 113 -5.38 6.37 -0.17
CA MET A 113 -4.07 6.97 -0.45
C MET A 113 -2.93 5.99 -0.13
N SER A 114 -2.00 5.77 -1.06
CA SER A 114 -0.81 4.94 -0.78
C SER A 114 0.05 5.51 0.33
N VAL A 115 0.71 4.61 1.08
CA VAL A 115 1.68 4.96 2.13
C VAL A 115 2.82 5.81 1.56
N LEU A 116 3.27 5.51 0.33
CA LEU A 116 4.33 6.29 -0.32
C LEU A 116 3.85 7.69 -0.69
N THR A 117 2.61 7.82 -1.17
CA THR A 117 2.00 9.14 -1.44
C THR A 117 1.85 9.95 -0.15
N ALA A 118 1.47 9.32 0.97
CA ALA A 118 1.44 9.96 2.28
C ALA A 118 2.83 10.49 2.70
N LEU A 119 3.88 9.67 2.53
CA LEU A 119 5.27 10.05 2.79
C LEU A 119 5.77 11.19 1.90
N VAL A 120 5.18 11.40 0.72
CA VAL A 120 5.48 12.58 -0.11
C VAL A 120 4.78 13.82 0.42
N PHE A 121 3.49 13.73 0.78
CA PHE A 121 2.72 14.88 1.21
C PHE A 121 3.12 15.46 2.57
N VAL A 122 3.60 14.64 3.50
CA VAL A 122 4.07 15.13 4.81
C VAL A 122 5.24 16.13 4.66
N PRO A 123 6.40 15.78 4.07
CA PRO A 123 7.50 16.72 3.92
C PRO A 123 7.14 17.88 2.99
N LEU A 124 6.36 17.63 1.94
CA LEU A 124 5.94 18.66 1.00
C LEU A 124 5.00 19.71 1.62
N GLY A 125 4.01 19.25 2.39
CA GLY A 125 3.11 20.10 3.16
C GLY A 125 3.86 20.87 4.24
N CYS A 126 4.80 20.21 4.96
CA CYS A 126 5.68 20.89 5.91
C CYS A 126 6.54 21.98 5.24
N ALA A 127 7.05 21.74 4.03
CA ALA A 127 7.80 22.73 3.27
C ALA A 127 6.95 23.96 2.91
N LEU A 128 5.71 23.73 2.47
CA LEU A 128 4.73 24.80 2.16
C LEU A 128 4.31 25.56 3.42
N ALA A 129 3.95 24.86 4.50
CA ALA A 129 3.56 25.48 5.77
C ALA A 129 4.71 26.31 6.39
N ALA A 130 5.95 25.84 6.26
CA ALA A 130 7.13 26.54 6.72
C ALA A 130 7.52 27.74 5.84
N PHE A 131 6.82 28.03 4.75
CA PHE A 131 7.15 29.10 3.81
C PHE A 131 6.69 30.49 4.32
N GLU A 132 7.39 31.03 5.33
CA GLU A 132 7.17 32.40 5.83
C GLU A 132 8.36 33.35 5.60
N PRO A 133 8.14 34.68 5.68
CA PRO A 133 9.09 35.69 5.22
C PRO A 133 9.78 36.47 6.35
N LYS A 134 9.32 36.37 7.61
CA LYS A 134 9.68 37.35 8.65
C LYS A 134 11.05 37.14 9.29
N ALA A 135 11.70 36.01 9.06
CA ALA A 135 13.09 35.81 9.45
C ALA A 135 13.89 35.30 8.26
N LYS A 136 14.80 36.13 7.75
CA LYS A 136 15.88 35.76 6.81
C LYS A 136 16.83 34.77 7.48
N SER A 137 16.33 33.59 7.79
CA SER A 137 17.09 32.53 8.42
C SER A 137 17.53 31.57 7.33
N ALA A 138 18.82 31.60 7.03
CA ALA A 138 19.46 30.66 6.12
C ALA A 138 19.12 29.20 6.49
N THR A 139 19.00 28.89 7.78
CA THR A 139 18.61 27.58 8.31
C THR A 139 17.21 27.14 7.89
N ARG A 140 16.21 28.03 7.92
CA ARG A 140 14.84 27.70 7.49
C ARG A 140 14.78 27.47 5.98
N SER A 141 15.52 28.25 5.19
CA SER A 141 15.61 28.05 3.74
C SER A 141 16.25 26.69 3.39
N VAL A 142 17.31 26.31 4.13
CA VAL A 142 17.91 24.97 4.03
C VAL A 142 16.91 23.88 4.41
N LEU A 143 16.15 24.03 5.50
CA LEU A 143 15.13 23.06 5.92
C LEU A 143 14.02 22.89 4.87
N ILE A 144 13.47 23.99 4.34
CA ILE A 144 12.44 23.94 3.28
C ILE A 144 13.01 23.24 2.04
N THR A 145 14.25 23.53 1.67
CA THR A 145 14.91 22.90 0.52
C THR A 145 15.13 21.41 0.75
N LEU A 146 15.54 21.02 1.96
CA LEU A 146 15.69 19.63 2.37
C LEU A 146 14.36 18.88 2.25
N LEU A 147 13.28 19.43 2.83
CA LEU A 147 11.94 18.83 2.78
C LEU A 147 11.41 18.71 1.34
N ALA A 148 11.59 19.75 0.51
CA ALA A 148 11.20 19.72 -0.89
C ALA A 148 12.03 18.72 -1.71
N ALA A 149 13.33 18.57 -1.42
CA ALA A 149 14.19 17.58 -2.05
C ALA A 149 13.82 16.14 -1.66
N ILE A 150 13.48 15.89 -0.39
CA ILE A 150 12.96 14.60 0.07
C ILE A 150 11.65 14.29 -0.66
N ALA A 151 10.71 15.25 -0.70
CA ALA A 151 9.44 15.08 -1.41
C ALA A 151 9.64 14.79 -2.90
N LEU A 152 10.57 15.50 -3.56
CA LEU A 152 10.91 15.26 -4.96
C LEU A 152 11.50 13.86 -5.19
N ALA A 153 12.42 13.43 -4.32
CA ALA A 153 13.04 12.12 -4.41
C ALA A 153 12.01 10.99 -4.22
N LEU A 154 11.12 11.12 -3.23
CA LEU A 154 10.03 10.17 -2.98
C LEU A 154 8.98 10.17 -4.11
N ALA A 155 8.64 11.34 -4.65
CA ALA A 155 7.74 11.44 -5.81
C ALA A 155 8.36 10.83 -7.08
N SER A 156 9.69 10.91 -7.23
CA SER A 156 10.42 10.26 -8.32
C SER A 156 10.38 8.73 -8.15
N LEU A 157 10.59 8.24 -6.93
CA LEU A 157 10.43 6.82 -6.60
C LEU A 157 9.00 6.34 -6.88
N LEU A 158 7.98 7.12 -6.49
CA LEU A 158 6.57 6.85 -6.76
C LEU A 158 6.29 6.77 -8.27
N LEU A 159 6.87 7.68 -9.06
CA LEU A 159 6.70 7.67 -10.52
C LEU A 159 7.30 6.40 -11.14
N VAL A 160 8.54 6.05 -10.76
CA VAL A 160 9.21 4.84 -11.24
C VAL A 160 8.40 3.60 -10.87
N ALA A 161 7.90 3.54 -9.64
CA ALA A 161 7.06 2.44 -9.18
C ALA A 161 5.74 2.32 -9.94
N ALA A 162 5.04 3.44 -10.16
CA ALA A 162 3.77 3.48 -10.87
C ALA A 162 3.90 3.15 -12.37
N TRP A 163 5.06 3.44 -12.97
CA TRP A 163 5.33 3.19 -14.40
C TRP A 163 5.89 1.80 -14.67
N THR A 164 6.72 1.27 -13.77
CA THR A 164 7.25 -0.09 -13.90
C THR A 164 6.14 -1.14 -13.79
N GLY A 165 5.04 -0.82 -13.10
CA GLY A 165 3.75 -1.52 -13.25
C GLY A 165 3.76 -3.00 -12.87
N GLY A 166 4.89 -3.53 -12.37
CA GLY A 166 4.98 -4.89 -11.89
C GLY A 166 4.17 -5.04 -10.61
N SER A 167 3.44 -6.14 -10.49
CA SER A 167 2.74 -6.54 -9.25
C SER A 167 3.66 -6.52 -8.04
N ALA A 168 4.95 -6.79 -8.26
CA ALA A 168 6.00 -6.66 -7.25
C ALA A 168 6.18 -5.22 -6.77
N ALA A 169 6.34 -4.24 -7.68
CA ALA A 169 6.55 -2.85 -7.30
C ALA A 169 5.31 -2.24 -6.61
N SER A 170 4.11 -2.61 -7.06
CA SER A 170 2.86 -2.17 -6.44
C SER A 170 2.67 -2.75 -5.05
N GLN A 171 2.99 -4.02 -4.83
CA GLN A 171 2.95 -4.64 -3.50
C GLN A 171 4.01 -4.05 -2.56
N TRP A 172 5.25 -3.88 -3.03
CA TRP A 172 6.35 -3.40 -2.19
C TRP A 172 6.13 -1.98 -1.66
N LEU A 173 5.56 -1.12 -2.49
CA LEU A 173 5.38 0.30 -2.17
C LEU A 173 3.93 0.64 -1.77
N PHE A 174 3.11 -0.39 -1.51
CA PHE A 174 1.71 -0.27 -1.09
C PHE A 174 0.89 0.61 -2.02
N LEU A 175 1.04 0.39 -3.33
CA LEU A 175 0.35 1.16 -4.35
C LEU A 175 -1.08 0.65 -4.51
N THR A 176 -2.04 1.57 -4.53
CA THR A 176 -3.49 1.27 -4.51
C THR A 176 -4.22 1.65 -5.81
N GLY A 177 -3.47 2.05 -6.85
CA GLY A 177 -4.00 2.43 -8.17
C GLY A 177 -4.26 3.93 -8.32
N GLY A 178 -4.12 4.45 -9.55
CA GLY A 178 -4.27 5.90 -9.86
C GLY A 178 -3.00 6.73 -9.68
N GLU A 179 -1.87 6.09 -9.36
CA GLU A 179 -0.69 6.79 -8.85
C GLU A 179 0.23 7.35 -9.93
N ARG A 180 0.06 6.97 -11.19
CA ARG A 180 0.85 7.55 -12.29
C ARG A 180 0.66 9.05 -12.36
N LEU A 181 -0.60 9.49 -12.37
CA LEU A 181 -0.94 10.90 -12.36
C LEU A 181 -0.65 11.55 -11.00
N GLY A 182 -0.89 10.83 -9.90
CA GLY A 182 -0.50 11.33 -8.57
C GLY A 182 1.00 11.61 -8.45
N ALA A 183 1.86 10.75 -9.00
CA ALA A 183 3.30 10.93 -9.01
C ALA A 183 3.72 12.15 -9.85
N LEU A 184 3.12 12.33 -11.03
CA LEU A 184 3.38 13.49 -11.88
C LEU A 184 2.95 14.80 -11.20
N LEU A 185 1.76 14.84 -10.58
CA LEU A 185 1.28 16.00 -9.83
C LEU A 185 2.17 16.29 -8.60
N SER A 186 2.65 15.26 -7.93
CA SER A 186 3.59 15.39 -6.80
C SER A 186 4.94 15.95 -7.22
N LEU A 187 5.48 15.50 -8.36
CA LEU A 187 6.72 16.03 -8.94
C LEU A 187 6.56 17.49 -9.34
N LEU A 188 5.44 17.84 -9.99
CA LEU A 188 5.10 19.22 -10.31
C LEU A 188 5.06 20.08 -9.04
N LEU A 189 4.37 19.63 -8.00
CA LEU A 189 4.25 20.38 -6.75
C LEU A 189 5.61 20.56 -6.05
N ALA A 190 6.40 19.49 -5.91
CA ALA A 190 7.73 19.55 -5.31
C ALA A 190 8.70 20.42 -6.12
N GLY A 191 8.68 20.31 -7.45
CA GLY A 191 9.42 21.18 -8.35
C GLY A 191 9.00 22.65 -8.25
N GLY A 192 7.70 22.92 -8.10
CA GLY A 192 7.16 24.25 -7.87
C GLY A 192 7.63 24.88 -6.56
N VAL A 193 7.69 24.10 -5.47
CA VAL A 193 8.26 24.55 -4.19
C VAL A 193 9.75 24.90 -4.34
N LEU A 194 10.53 24.05 -5.00
CA LEU A 194 11.94 24.34 -5.27
C LEU A 194 12.12 25.59 -6.16
N ALA A 195 11.26 25.79 -7.16
CA ALA A 195 11.27 26.98 -7.99
C ALA A 195 11.01 28.26 -7.18
N LEU A 196 10.11 28.23 -6.19
CA LEU A 196 9.92 29.36 -5.27
C LEU A 196 11.16 29.68 -4.43
N ILE A 197 11.93 28.65 -4.05
CA ILE A 197 13.17 28.82 -3.30
C ILE A 197 14.25 29.46 -4.18
N LEU A 198 14.32 29.10 -5.47
CA LEU A 198 15.24 29.72 -6.42
C LEU A 198 14.99 31.22 -6.62
N LEU A 199 13.79 31.71 -6.30
CA LEU A 199 13.45 33.14 -6.35
C LEU A 199 13.87 33.93 -5.10
N ARG A 200 14.47 33.29 -4.08
CA ARG A 200 14.96 33.95 -2.86
C ARG A 200 16.30 34.68 -3.06
N SER A 201 16.68 35.48 -2.06
CA SER A 201 17.90 36.29 -2.07
C SER A 201 19.18 35.45 -2.18
N GLU A 202 20.22 36.02 -2.80
CA GLU A 202 21.51 35.35 -3.02
C GLU A 202 22.15 34.80 -1.74
N ASP A 203 21.98 35.48 -0.59
CA ASP A 203 22.53 35.02 0.69
C ASP A 203 21.95 33.66 1.13
N GLU A 204 20.64 33.47 0.90
CA GLU A 204 19.97 32.20 1.20
C GLU A 204 20.35 31.12 0.20
N GLN A 205 20.54 31.48 -1.08
CA GLN A 205 21.03 30.55 -2.10
C GLN A 205 22.45 30.07 -1.81
N ARG A 206 23.34 30.94 -1.32
CA ARG A 206 24.70 30.54 -0.91
C ARG A 206 24.67 29.54 0.24
N ALA A 207 23.80 29.75 1.22
CA ALA A 207 23.62 28.80 2.32
C ALA A 207 23.11 27.45 1.80
N ILE A 208 22.08 27.45 0.94
CA ILE A 208 21.57 26.23 0.32
C ILE A 208 22.67 25.50 -0.46
N ARG A 209 23.44 26.22 -1.29
CA ARG A 209 24.51 25.62 -2.12
C ARG A 209 25.59 24.94 -1.27
N ARG A 210 25.89 25.51 -0.10
CA ARG A 210 26.84 24.91 0.85
C ARG A 210 26.31 23.61 1.45
N TRP A 211 24.99 23.52 1.66
CA TRP A 211 24.34 22.33 2.25
C TRP A 211 23.77 21.36 1.21
N THR A 212 23.82 21.68 -0.09
CA THR A 212 23.39 20.79 -1.18
C THR A 212 23.88 19.35 -1.05
N PRO A 213 25.18 19.06 -0.82
CA PRO A 213 25.62 17.67 -0.67
C PRO A 213 24.95 16.96 0.51
N GLY A 214 24.72 17.65 1.63
CA GLY A 214 23.99 17.10 2.77
C GLY A 214 22.51 16.88 2.47
N ILE A 215 21.88 17.80 1.73
CA ILE A 215 20.48 17.68 1.29
C ILE A 215 20.30 16.46 0.38
N VAL A 216 21.19 16.31 -0.62
CA VAL A 216 21.15 15.18 -1.55
C VAL A 216 21.41 13.86 -0.82
N TRP A 217 22.41 13.83 0.06
CA TRP A 217 22.72 12.64 0.86
C TRP A 217 21.53 12.23 1.73
N PHE A 218 20.89 13.18 2.41
CA PHE A 218 19.76 12.89 3.28
C PHE A 218 18.50 12.46 2.49
N ALA A 219 18.21 13.11 1.35
CA ALA A 219 17.12 12.69 0.47
C ALA A 219 17.35 11.27 -0.07
N ALA A 220 18.58 10.93 -0.48
CA ALA A 220 18.95 9.59 -0.90
C ALA A 220 18.80 8.59 0.26
N PHE A 221 19.26 8.94 1.46
CA PHE A 221 19.12 8.11 2.65
C PHE A 221 17.66 7.78 2.99
N VAL A 222 16.75 8.78 2.90
CA VAL A 222 15.31 8.56 3.10
C VAL A 222 14.76 7.59 2.04
N CYS A 223 15.11 7.76 0.76
CA CYS A 223 14.70 6.80 -0.28
C CYS A 223 15.22 5.39 -0.01
N THR A 224 16.48 5.26 0.42
CA THR A 224 17.07 3.96 0.80
C THR A 224 16.31 3.33 1.97
N LEU A 225 15.96 4.10 3.00
CA LEU A 225 15.17 3.59 4.13
C LEU A 225 13.77 3.13 3.72
N VAL A 226 13.09 3.89 2.85
CA VAL A 226 11.77 3.51 2.33
C VAL A 226 11.87 2.21 1.53
N LEU A 227 12.85 2.10 0.64
CA LEU A 227 13.06 0.90 -0.16
C LEU A 227 13.47 -0.30 0.72
N TRP A 228 14.32 -0.08 1.71
CA TRP A 228 14.70 -1.11 2.68
C TRP A 228 13.48 -1.64 3.45
N ARG A 229 12.61 -0.73 3.93
CA ARG A 229 11.39 -1.12 4.64
C ARG A 229 10.44 -1.90 3.74
N ALA A 230 10.25 -1.44 2.50
CA ALA A 230 9.45 -2.11 1.49
C ALA A 230 9.92 -3.56 1.25
N ILE A 231 11.23 -3.76 1.10
CA ILE A 231 11.83 -5.10 0.92
C ILE A 231 11.67 -5.96 2.17
N SER A 232 11.84 -5.38 3.36
CA SER A 232 11.74 -6.12 4.64
C SER A 232 10.32 -6.66 4.89
N VAL A 233 9.29 -5.88 4.56
CA VAL A 233 7.89 -6.32 4.74
C VAL A 233 7.55 -7.47 3.79
N GLN A 234 8.09 -7.46 2.56
CA GLN A 234 7.89 -8.57 1.61
C GLN A 234 8.45 -9.90 2.14
N GLN A 235 9.61 -9.86 2.80
CA GLN A 235 10.23 -11.08 3.34
C GLN A 235 9.33 -11.74 4.39
N ALA A 236 8.66 -10.96 5.23
CA ALA A 236 7.72 -11.48 6.21
C ALA A 236 6.50 -12.18 5.57
N HIS A 237 5.90 -11.54 4.55
CA HIS A 237 4.76 -12.13 3.83
C HIS A 237 5.11 -13.39 3.04
N TYR A 238 6.33 -13.48 2.50
CA TYR A 238 6.78 -14.65 1.75
C TYR A 238 6.96 -15.87 2.66
N ILE A 239 7.49 -15.68 3.87
CA ILE A 239 7.65 -16.75 4.88
C ILE A 239 6.28 -17.28 5.33
N ASP A 240 5.33 -16.38 5.58
CA ASP A 240 3.99 -16.76 6.04
C ASP A 240 3.21 -17.53 4.96
N SER A 241 3.22 -17.03 3.72
CA SER A 241 2.57 -17.69 2.58
C SER A 241 3.20 -19.05 2.26
N GLY A 242 4.54 -19.15 2.35
CA GLY A 242 5.25 -20.41 2.18
C GLY A 242 4.85 -21.44 3.24
N THR A 243 4.71 -21.00 4.48
CA THR A 243 4.27 -21.86 5.60
C THR A 243 2.83 -22.33 5.39
N PHE A 244 1.93 -21.45 4.94
CA PHE A 244 0.54 -21.79 4.63
C PHE A 244 0.42 -22.80 3.49
N LEU A 245 1.22 -22.63 2.42
CA LEU A 245 1.24 -23.56 1.29
C LEU A 245 1.72 -24.94 1.71
N VAL A 246 2.81 -25.01 2.49
CA VAL A 246 3.31 -26.29 3.03
C VAL A 246 2.29 -26.92 3.98
N ALA A 247 1.66 -26.15 4.86
CA ALA A 247 0.63 -26.65 5.77
C ALA A 247 -0.59 -27.20 5.00
N THR A 248 -1.00 -26.52 3.92
CA THR A 248 -2.10 -26.96 3.05
C THR A 248 -1.74 -28.23 2.28
N ASP A 249 -0.52 -28.35 1.79
CA ASP A 249 -0.05 -29.56 1.12
C ASP A 249 0.00 -30.76 2.07
N VAL A 250 0.52 -30.57 3.29
CA VAL A 250 0.51 -31.60 4.34
C VAL A 250 -0.91 -32.03 4.67
N LYS A 251 -1.84 -31.08 4.85
CA LYS A 251 -3.26 -31.36 5.08
C LYS A 251 -3.85 -32.20 3.94
N ASN A 252 -3.67 -31.77 2.70
CA ASN A 252 -4.19 -32.47 1.52
C ASN A 252 -3.60 -33.89 1.40
N ARG A 253 -2.32 -34.07 1.75
CA ARG A 253 -1.70 -35.39 1.76
C ARG A 253 -2.31 -36.29 2.83
N ILE A 254 -2.54 -35.78 4.04
CA ILE A 254 -3.20 -36.51 5.12
C ILE A 254 -4.64 -36.89 4.72
N GLU A 255 -5.42 -35.96 4.15
CA GLU A 255 -6.79 -36.21 3.70
C GLU A 255 -6.85 -37.28 2.60
N ARG A 256 -5.92 -37.24 1.64
CA ARG A 256 -5.84 -38.27 0.59
C ARG A 256 -5.49 -39.63 1.16
N THR A 257 -4.52 -39.70 2.07
CA THR A 257 -4.12 -40.93 2.75
C THR A 257 -5.26 -41.49 3.60
N LEU A 258 -5.90 -40.67 4.44
CA LEU A 258 -7.06 -41.08 5.25
C LEU A 258 -8.25 -41.49 4.39
N GLY A 259 -8.56 -40.75 3.32
CA GLY A 259 -9.65 -41.09 2.41
C GLY A 259 -9.42 -42.41 1.67
N ALA A 260 -8.17 -42.73 1.31
CA ALA A 260 -7.84 -44.04 0.75
C ALA A 260 -8.04 -45.17 1.77
N ARG A 261 -7.65 -44.95 3.04
CA ARG A 261 -7.83 -45.89 4.15
C ARG A 261 -9.32 -46.16 4.45
N ILE A 262 -10.12 -45.10 4.53
CA ILE A 262 -11.58 -45.22 4.76
C ILE A 262 -12.21 -46.07 3.66
N ARG A 263 -11.87 -45.82 2.38
CA ARG A 263 -12.38 -46.63 1.25
C ARG A 263 -11.92 -48.09 1.27
N GLN A 264 -10.77 -48.41 1.85
CA GLN A 264 -10.34 -49.80 2.04
C GLN A 264 -11.21 -50.50 3.10
N LEU A 265 -11.47 -49.81 4.22
CA LEU A 265 -12.35 -50.32 5.29
C LEU A 265 -13.81 -50.41 4.85
N GLU A 266 -14.33 -49.45 4.09
CA GLU A 266 -15.69 -49.48 3.53
C GLU A 266 -15.87 -50.69 2.60
N ARG A 267 -14.93 -50.95 1.69
CA ARG A 267 -14.97 -52.14 0.82
C ARG A 267 -14.97 -53.45 1.61
N LEU A 268 -14.25 -53.49 2.74
CA LEU A 268 -14.24 -54.64 3.63
C LEU A 268 -15.59 -54.79 4.35
N ALA A 269 -16.17 -53.69 4.81
CA ALA A 269 -17.48 -53.65 5.45
C ALA A 269 -18.61 -54.07 4.49
N GLU A 270 -18.64 -53.53 3.27
CA GLU A 270 -19.61 -53.90 2.23
C GLU A 270 -19.56 -55.40 1.92
N ARG A 271 -18.37 -55.98 1.79
CA ARG A 271 -18.20 -57.42 1.59
C ARG A 271 -18.73 -58.25 2.75
N SER A 272 -18.66 -57.74 3.98
CA SER A 272 -19.22 -58.41 5.16
C SER A 272 -20.74 -58.42 5.23
N GLN A 273 -21.39 -57.52 4.51
CA GLN A 273 -22.85 -57.46 4.43
C GLN A 273 -23.40 -58.35 3.31
N ILE A 274 -22.64 -58.56 2.23
CA ILE A 274 -23.06 -59.32 1.05
C ILE A 274 -22.85 -60.84 1.24
N TYR A 275 -21.81 -61.22 1.98
CA TYR A 275 -21.46 -62.63 2.20
C TYR A 275 -21.53 -62.98 3.68
N GLU A 276 -21.98 -64.20 4.01
CA GLU A 276 -21.83 -64.73 5.36
C GLU A 276 -20.34 -64.77 5.73
N MET A 277 -19.97 -63.95 6.73
CA MET A 277 -18.59 -63.75 7.13
C MET A 277 -18.18 -64.86 8.11
N THR A 278 -17.28 -65.74 7.65
CA THR A 278 -16.67 -66.80 8.46
C THR A 278 -15.28 -66.37 8.94
N GLN A 279 -14.83 -66.88 10.09
CA GLN A 279 -13.52 -66.51 10.67
C GLN A 279 -12.35 -66.66 9.68
N GLU A 280 -12.24 -67.80 8.98
CA GLU A 280 -11.17 -68.05 8.01
C GLU A 280 -11.18 -67.05 6.83
N ARG A 281 -12.37 -66.57 6.46
CA ARG A 281 -12.55 -65.61 5.37
C ARG A 281 -12.16 -64.21 5.82
N TRP A 282 -12.57 -63.82 7.02
CA TRP A 282 -12.16 -62.57 7.67
C TRP A 282 -10.64 -62.49 7.84
N GLU A 283 -10.00 -63.56 8.33
CA GLU A 283 -8.55 -63.60 8.54
C GLU A 283 -7.78 -63.45 7.22
N ARG A 284 -8.22 -64.12 6.14
CA ARG A 284 -7.62 -63.97 4.80
C ARG A 284 -7.77 -62.56 4.24
N ASP A 285 -8.94 -61.98 4.44
CA ASP A 285 -9.30 -60.66 3.93
C ASP A 285 -8.58 -59.53 4.70
N ALA A 286 -8.49 -59.66 6.02
CA ALA A 286 -7.74 -58.76 6.89
C ALA A 286 -6.22 -58.90 6.68
N ALA A 287 -5.70 -60.12 6.50
CA ALA A 287 -4.28 -60.34 6.20
C ALA A 287 -3.85 -59.68 4.88
N THR A 288 -4.73 -59.63 3.89
CA THR A 288 -4.44 -58.93 2.62
C THR A 288 -4.34 -57.42 2.81
N LEU A 289 -5.16 -56.84 3.71
CA LEU A 289 -5.12 -55.42 4.06
C LEU A 289 -3.91 -55.05 4.93
N LEU A 290 -3.49 -55.97 5.82
CA LEU A 290 -2.33 -55.79 6.71
C LEU A 290 -0.99 -56.05 6.00
N ALA A 291 -1.00 -56.71 4.83
CA ALA A 291 0.19 -56.98 4.02
C ALA A 291 0.61 -55.81 3.10
N GLU A 292 -0.29 -54.86 2.81
CA GLU A 292 0.06 -53.57 2.21
C GLU A 292 0.85 -52.72 3.25
N PRO A 293 1.74 -51.78 2.83
CA PRO A 293 2.69 -51.12 3.73
C PRO A 293 2.04 -50.59 5.03
N PRO A 294 2.78 -50.59 6.16
CA PRO A 294 2.23 -50.73 7.50
C PRO A 294 1.51 -49.45 7.95
N GLU A 295 0.24 -49.33 7.59
CA GLU A 295 -0.58 -48.17 7.93
C GLU A 295 -1.72 -48.51 8.91
N PHE A 296 -2.00 -49.80 9.10
CA PHE A 296 -2.95 -50.31 10.10
C PHE A 296 -2.21 -51.19 11.13
N GLN A 297 -2.54 -51.02 12.41
CA GLN A 297 -1.99 -51.83 13.52
C GLN A 297 -2.85 -53.06 13.86
N GLY A 298 -3.97 -53.22 13.17
CA GLY A 298 -4.92 -54.30 13.36
C GLY A 298 -6.33 -53.93 12.87
N VAL A 299 -7.10 -54.93 12.48
CA VAL A 299 -8.49 -54.78 12.02
C VAL A 299 -9.38 -55.79 12.74
N GLY A 300 -10.49 -55.31 13.30
CA GLY A 300 -11.48 -56.14 14.00
C GLY A 300 -12.86 -56.08 13.36
N TRP A 301 -13.58 -57.20 13.38
CA TRP A 301 -14.97 -57.30 12.96
C TRP A 301 -15.88 -57.41 14.17
N ALA A 302 -16.90 -56.57 14.22
CA ALA A 302 -17.92 -56.56 15.27
C ALA A 302 -19.28 -56.95 14.68
N ASP A 303 -20.07 -57.68 15.47
CA ASP A 303 -21.44 -58.05 15.09
C ASP A 303 -22.45 -56.91 15.34
N GLU A 304 -23.73 -57.15 15.03
CA GLU A 304 -24.82 -56.17 15.22
C GLU A 304 -24.97 -55.70 16.68
N ASN A 305 -24.49 -56.49 17.65
CA ASN A 305 -24.47 -56.14 19.07
C ASN A 305 -23.19 -55.39 19.48
N LEU A 306 -22.39 -54.94 18.50
CA LEU A 306 -21.10 -54.28 18.68
C LEU A 306 -20.07 -55.13 19.45
N THR A 307 -20.24 -56.45 19.44
CA THR A 307 -19.28 -57.37 20.06
C THR A 307 -18.23 -57.74 19.02
N VAL A 308 -16.97 -57.39 19.28
CA VAL A 308 -15.84 -57.78 18.42
C VAL A 308 -15.70 -59.30 18.46
N ARG A 309 -15.93 -59.98 17.34
CA ARG A 309 -15.85 -61.44 17.26
C ARG A 309 -14.48 -61.93 16.83
N TRP A 310 -13.85 -61.21 15.90
CA TRP A 310 -12.54 -61.57 15.35
C TRP A 310 -11.68 -60.33 15.18
N ALA A 311 -10.41 -60.40 15.58
CA ALA A 311 -9.45 -59.32 15.43
C ALA A 311 -8.12 -59.88 14.91
N VAL A 312 -7.55 -59.24 13.91
CA VAL A 312 -6.26 -59.58 13.33
C VAL A 312 -5.30 -58.40 13.58
N PRO A 313 -4.19 -58.60 14.30
CA PRO A 313 -3.18 -57.57 14.53
C PRO A 313 -2.33 -57.31 13.28
#